data_AF-A0AAU4Z2P6-F1
#
_entry.id   AF-A0AAU4Z2P6-F1
#
_cell.length_a   1.000
_cell.length_b   1.000
_cell.length_c   1.000
_cell.angle_alpha   90.00
_cell.angle_beta   90.00
_cell.angle_gamma   90.00
#
_symmetry.space_group_name_H-M   'P 1'
#
loop_
_entity.id
_entity.type
_entity.pdbx_description
1 polymer ?
#
loop_
_entity_poly.entity_id
_entity_poly.type
_entity_poly.pdbx_seq_one_letter_code
_entity_poly.pdbx_strand_id
1 'polypeptide(L)'
;MFNSPDRTADLFGDHRIRVEFEQVLIVAGRLENYEQKYLEDGPFSEAARITYRRLVDFDRAPLPDEQQELVAGAKALAHRLVTAGYAINAAAKADQRATDDWPQLLAFVQQKCAARVGLLDYEGWERCFTFIVGRSEEAVQPGRSADDRDAGYAVLRHFASFFSGDAGFEQRWLIEVPDIG
;
A
#
# COMPACT_ATOMS: atom_id res chain seq x y z
N MET A 1 0.75 -12.27 -15.67
CA MET A 1 1.27 -13.24 -14.69
C MET A 1 2.58 -12.68 -14.18
N PHE A 2 2.66 -12.29 -12.89
CA PHE A 2 3.89 -11.75 -12.30
C PHE A 2 4.86 -12.92 -12.06
N ASN A 3 6.02 -12.93 -12.73
CA ASN A 3 7.08 -13.93 -12.56
C ASN A 3 8.17 -13.48 -11.56
N SER A 4 7.87 -12.47 -10.74
CA SER A 4 8.70 -12.09 -9.59
C SER A 4 8.06 -12.69 -8.33
N PRO A 5 8.83 -13.16 -7.32
CA PRO A 5 8.27 -13.44 -6.00
C PRO A 5 7.41 -12.25 -5.58
N ASP A 6 6.28 -12.51 -4.92
CA ASP A 6 5.36 -11.47 -4.48
C ASP A 6 6.05 -10.60 -3.41
N ARG A 7 6.90 -9.66 -3.83
CA ARG A 7 7.66 -8.77 -2.93
C ARG A 7 6.72 -7.91 -2.08
N THR A 8 5.49 -7.72 -2.53
CA THR A 8 4.42 -7.11 -1.72
C THR A 8 4.06 -8.02 -0.55
N ALA A 9 3.92 -9.34 -0.77
CA ALA A 9 3.75 -10.31 0.31
C ALA A 9 4.96 -10.40 1.23
N ASP A 10 6.18 -10.34 0.69
CA ASP A 10 7.40 -10.45 1.51
C ASP A 10 7.53 -9.30 2.52
N LEU A 11 7.18 -8.07 2.10
CA LEU A 11 7.30 -6.88 2.93
C LEU A 11 6.05 -6.58 3.77
N PHE A 12 4.88 -6.82 3.19
CA PHE A 12 3.59 -6.36 3.74
C PHE A 12 2.64 -7.50 4.08
N GLY A 13 3.03 -8.76 3.84
CA GLY A 13 2.22 -9.92 4.17
C GLY A 13 1.92 -9.98 5.66
N ASP A 14 0.65 -9.77 6.00
CA ASP A 14 0.19 -9.80 7.39
C ASP A 14 -1.18 -10.49 7.46
N HIS A 15 -1.26 -11.52 8.30
CA HIS A 15 -2.49 -12.30 8.49
C HIS A 15 -3.63 -11.43 9.02
N ARG A 16 -3.35 -10.43 9.87
CA ARG A 16 -4.39 -9.54 10.41
C ARG A 16 -5.01 -8.69 9.31
N ILE A 17 -4.19 -8.21 8.37
CA ILE A 17 -4.66 -7.46 7.21
C ILE A 17 -5.49 -8.34 6.27
N ARG A 18 -5.11 -9.62 6.10
CA ARG A 18 -5.95 -10.57 5.34
C ARG A 18 -7.32 -10.78 5.97
N VAL A 19 -7.37 -10.99 7.28
CA VAL A 19 -8.63 -11.15 8.02
C VAL A 19 -9.48 -9.88 7.92
N GLU A 20 -8.87 -8.70 8.01
CA GLU A 20 -9.57 -7.44 7.80
C GLU A 20 -10.16 -7.33 6.39
N PHE A 21 -9.39 -7.69 5.36
CA PHE A 21 -9.85 -7.75 3.98
C PHE A 21 -11.01 -8.71 3.76
N GLU A 22 -10.98 -9.87 4.39
CA GLU A 22 -12.10 -10.81 4.37
C GLU A 22 -13.34 -10.21 5.05
N GLN A 23 -13.17 -9.66 6.26
CA GLN A 23 -14.27 -9.10 7.03
C GLN A 23 -14.97 -7.95 6.32
N VAL A 24 -14.22 -7.04 5.69
CA VAL A 24 -14.82 -5.92 4.94
C VAL A 24 -15.59 -6.40 3.72
N LEU A 25 -15.13 -7.47 3.05
CA LEU A 25 -15.81 -8.04 1.89
C LEU A 25 -17.10 -8.76 2.29
N ILE A 26 -17.13 -9.40 3.45
CA ILE A 26 -18.34 -9.98 4.04
C ILE A 26 -19.34 -8.86 4.38
N VAL A 27 -18.89 -7.81 5.08
CA VAL A 27 -19.74 -6.66 5.44
C VAL A 27 -20.32 -5.97 4.20
N ALA A 28 -19.51 -5.81 3.14
CA ALA A 28 -19.95 -5.23 1.89
C ALA A 28 -20.87 -6.16 1.06
N GLY A 29 -21.03 -7.43 1.45
CA GLY A 29 -21.75 -8.44 0.66
C GLY A 29 -21.10 -8.68 -0.71
N ARG A 30 -19.77 -8.51 -0.81
CA ARG A 30 -19.00 -8.59 -2.06
C ARG A 30 -18.07 -9.80 -2.14
N LEU A 31 -18.03 -10.64 -1.10
CA LEU A 31 -17.22 -11.86 -1.10
C LEU A 31 -17.88 -12.95 -1.95
N GLU A 32 -17.17 -13.43 -2.97
CA GLU A 32 -17.60 -14.58 -3.78
C GLU A 32 -16.86 -15.85 -3.32
N ASN A 33 -17.56 -16.99 -3.25
CA ASN A 33 -17.02 -18.24 -2.68
C ASN A 33 -15.71 -18.73 -3.33
N TYR A 34 -15.49 -18.45 -4.62
CA TYR A 34 -14.25 -18.85 -5.29
C TYR A 34 -13.07 -17.92 -4.95
N GLU A 35 -13.33 -16.72 -4.41
CA GLU A 35 -12.32 -15.73 -4.01
C GLU A 35 -11.79 -15.98 -2.61
N GLN A 36 -12.57 -16.67 -1.77
CA GLN A 36 -12.25 -16.99 -0.39
C GLN A 36 -10.87 -17.68 -0.24
N LYS A 37 -10.55 -18.63 -1.13
CA LYS A 37 -9.23 -19.30 -1.16
C LYS A 37 -8.05 -18.33 -1.30
N TYR A 38 -8.23 -17.19 -1.95
CA TYR A 38 -7.16 -16.20 -2.13
C TYR A 38 -6.94 -15.35 -0.88
N LEU A 39 -8.01 -15.13 -0.09
CA LEU A 39 -7.96 -14.41 1.18
C LEU A 39 -7.35 -15.29 2.28
N GLU A 40 -7.70 -16.58 2.30
CA GLU A 40 -7.18 -17.57 3.25
C GLU A 40 -5.69 -17.87 2.99
N ASP A 41 -5.36 -18.43 1.82
CA ASP A 41 -4.03 -19.02 1.55
C ASP A 41 -3.37 -18.52 0.25
N GLY A 42 -4.01 -17.59 -0.48
CA GLY A 42 -3.48 -17.07 -1.75
C GLY A 42 -2.36 -16.04 -1.59
N PRO A 43 -1.74 -15.59 -2.70
CA PRO A 43 -0.76 -14.50 -2.68
C PRO A 43 -1.34 -13.23 -2.04
N PHE A 44 -0.54 -12.54 -1.21
CA PHE A 44 -1.03 -11.37 -0.47
C PHE A 44 -1.39 -10.21 -1.41
N SER A 45 -0.63 -10.02 -2.47
CA SER A 45 -0.97 -9.07 -3.53
C SER A 45 -2.32 -9.35 -4.20
N GLU A 46 -2.69 -10.63 -4.33
CA GLU A 46 -3.95 -11.03 -4.91
C GLU A 46 -5.12 -10.75 -3.96
N ALA A 47 -4.94 -11.00 -2.66
CA ALA A 47 -5.90 -10.59 -1.63
C ALA A 47 -6.16 -9.08 -1.68
N ALA A 48 -5.10 -8.25 -1.68
CA ALA A 48 -5.23 -6.80 -1.82
C ALA A 48 -5.92 -6.39 -3.14
N ARG A 49 -5.60 -7.04 -4.26
CA ARG A 49 -6.21 -6.74 -5.56
C ARG A 49 -7.71 -7.06 -5.59
N ILE A 50 -8.11 -8.21 -5.05
CA ILE A 50 -9.52 -8.61 -4.94
C ILE A 50 -10.26 -7.60 -4.07
N THR A 51 -9.73 -7.29 -2.89
CA THR A 51 -10.34 -6.32 -1.98
C THR A 51 -10.52 -4.96 -2.63
N TYR A 52 -9.50 -4.42 -3.29
CA TYR A 52 -9.62 -3.14 -3.98
C TYR A 52 -10.70 -3.17 -5.06
N ARG A 53 -10.65 -4.17 -5.96
CA ARG A 53 -11.61 -4.30 -7.07
C ARG A 53 -13.06 -4.39 -6.59
N ARG A 54 -13.31 -5.06 -5.48
CA ARG A 54 -14.65 -5.24 -4.94
C ARG A 54 -15.18 -4.00 -4.21
N LEU A 55 -14.29 -3.14 -3.72
CA LEU A 55 -14.64 -1.95 -2.94
C LEU A 55 -14.52 -0.63 -3.72
N VAL A 56 -13.91 -0.62 -4.91
CA VAL A 56 -13.66 0.62 -5.68
C VAL A 56 -14.92 1.43 -5.94
N ASP A 57 -16.00 0.76 -6.36
CA ASP A 57 -17.30 1.38 -6.64
C ASP A 57 -18.36 1.09 -5.56
N PHE A 58 -17.95 0.60 -4.39
CA PHE A 58 -18.87 0.24 -3.32
C PHE A 58 -19.38 1.49 -2.60
N ASP A 59 -20.71 1.70 -2.62
CA ASP A 59 -21.36 2.71 -1.80
C ASP A 59 -21.49 2.21 -0.35
N ARG A 60 -20.73 2.85 0.54
CA ARG A 60 -20.70 2.55 1.98
C ARG A 60 -21.74 3.35 2.78
N ALA A 61 -22.40 4.36 2.21
CA ALA A 61 -23.38 5.18 2.94
C ALA A 61 -24.50 4.38 3.64
N PRO A 62 -24.92 3.19 3.15
CA PRO A 62 -25.89 2.36 3.84
C PRO A 62 -25.35 1.63 5.09
N LEU A 63 -24.04 1.60 5.32
CA LEU A 63 -23.42 0.91 6.46
C LEU A 63 -23.43 1.78 7.72
N PRO A 64 -23.40 1.19 8.93
CA PRO A 64 -23.10 1.91 10.17
C PRO A 64 -21.74 2.60 10.13
N ASP A 65 -21.58 3.75 10.80
CA ASP A 65 -20.36 4.59 10.77
C ASP A 65 -19.06 3.80 11.00
N GLU A 66 -19.01 2.93 12.01
CA GLU A 66 -17.84 2.08 12.30
C GLU A 66 -17.47 1.15 11.12
N GLN A 67 -18.47 0.66 10.39
CA GLN A 67 -18.27 -0.19 9.21
C GLN A 67 -17.90 0.63 7.98
N GLN A 68 -18.40 1.87 7.87
CA GLN A 68 -17.97 2.80 6.82
C GLN A 68 -16.47 3.09 6.92
N GLU A 69 -15.98 3.39 8.12
CA GLU A 69 -14.56 3.63 8.39
C GLU A 69 -13.70 2.41 8.09
N LEU A 70 -14.15 1.22 8.51
CA LEU A 70 -13.48 -0.05 8.24
C LEU A 70 -13.34 -0.29 6.72
N VAL A 71 -14.43 -0.13 5.96
CA VAL A 71 -14.43 -0.30 4.50
C VAL A 71 -13.56 0.76 3.82
N ALA A 72 -13.58 2.01 4.31
CA ALA A 72 -12.71 3.09 3.83
C ALA A 72 -11.23 2.72 3.99
N GLY A 73 -10.85 2.31 5.20
CA GLY A 73 -9.49 1.91 5.56
C GLY A 73 -8.99 0.76 4.72
N ALA A 74 -9.79 -0.31 4.59
CA ALA A 74 -9.42 -1.47 3.82
C ALA A 74 -9.33 -1.19 2.31
N LYS A 75 -10.24 -0.39 1.75
CA LYS A 75 -10.17 0.07 0.35
C LYS A 75 -8.89 0.85 0.10
N ALA A 76 -8.59 1.83 0.94
CA ALA A 76 -7.39 2.65 0.81
C ALA A 76 -6.13 1.78 0.94
N LEU A 77 -6.07 0.89 1.94
CA LEU A 77 -4.92 0.03 2.19
C LEU A 77 -4.69 -0.93 1.01
N ALA A 78 -5.75 -1.58 0.53
CA ALA A 78 -5.71 -2.47 -0.62
C ALA A 78 -5.18 -1.74 -1.87
N HIS A 79 -5.71 -0.55 -2.17
CA HIS A 79 -5.22 0.27 -3.29
C HIS A 79 -3.72 0.60 -3.14
N ARG A 80 -3.29 1.01 -1.95
CA ARG A 80 -1.89 1.37 -1.70
C ARG A 80 -0.94 0.18 -1.75
N LEU A 81 -1.37 -1.01 -1.30
CA LEU A 81 -0.59 -2.23 -1.47
C LEU A 81 -0.41 -2.61 -2.95
N VAL A 82 -1.47 -2.49 -3.76
CA VAL A 82 -1.37 -2.79 -5.19
C VAL A 82 -0.44 -1.80 -5.90
N THR A 83 -0.59 -0.50 -5.65
CA THR A 83 0.30 0.53 -6.24
C THR A 83 1.74 0.43 -5.73
N ALA A 84 1.96 0.05 -4.47
CA ALA A 84 3.29 -0.26 -3.94
C ALA A 84 3.94 -1.45 -4.68
N GLY A 85 3.17 -2.50 -4.97
CA GLY A 85 3.64 -3.61 -5.81
C GLY A 85 4.06 -3.17 -7.21
N TYR A 86 3.32 -2.22 -7.83
CA TYR A 86 3.74 -1.62 -9.10
C TYR A 86 5.03 -0.81 -8.98
N ALA A 87 5.19 -0.03 -7.90
CA ALA A 87 6.40 0.74 -7.65
C ALA A 87 7.64 -0.15 -7.51
N ILE A 88 7.54 -1.22 -6.72
CA ILE A 88 8.62 -2.21 -6.56
C ILE A 88 9.01 -2.80 -7.91
N ASN A 89 8.02 -3.22 -8.71
CA ASN A 89 8.26 -3.79 -10.02
C ASN A 89 8.85 -2.77 -11.02
N ALA A 90 8.42 -1.50 -10.97
CA ALA A 90 8.95 -0.44 -11.81
C ALA A 90 10.41 -0.13 -11.46
N ALA A 91 10.73 0.00 -10.18
CA ALA A 91 12.10 0.21 -9.70
C ALA A 91 13.02 -0.96 -10.09
N ALA A 92 12.57 -2.21 -9.88
CA ALA A 92 13.34 -3.40 -10.23
C ALA A 92 13.62 -3.49 -11.74
N LYS A 93 12.63 -3.17 -12.60
CA LYS A 93 12.81 -3.15 -14.06
C LYS A 93 13.80 -2.08 -14.52
N ALA A 94 13.86 -0.97 -13.81
CA ALA A 94 14.78 0.13 -14.09
C ALA A 94 16.15 -0.02 -13.39
N ASP A 95 16.39 -1.15 -12.72
CA ASP A 95 17.58 -1.41 -11.87
C ASP A 95 17.86 -0.28 -10.87
N GLN A 96 16.79 0.31 -10.32
CA GLN A 96 16.88 1.36 -9.33
C GLN A 96 17.06 0.75 -7.95
N ARG A 97 18.08 1.23 -7.23
CA ARG A 97 18.51 0.71 -5.92
C ARG A 97 18.25 1.72 -4.82
N ALA A 98 18.16 1.24 -3.58
CA ALA A 98 18.12 2.09 -2.41
C ALA A 98 19.40 2.92 -2.28
N THR A 99 19.25 4.23 -2.07
CA THR A 99 20.34 5.17 -1.87
C THR A 99 20.41 5.66 -0.42
N ASP A 100 21.52 6.28 -0.04
CA ASP A 100 21.77 6.74 1.34
C ASP A 100 20.88 7.94 1.75
N ASP A 101 20.08 8.47 0.83
CA ASP A 101 19.10 9.52 1.07
C ASP A 101 17.77 8.99 1.66
N TRP A 102 17.63 7.66 1.84
CA TRP A 102 16.42 7.06 2.38
C TRP A 102 15.93 7.66 3.71
N PRO A 103 16.78 8.14 4.66
CA PRO A 103 16.29 8.78 5.88
C PRO A 103 15.59 10.12 5.60
N GLN A 104 16.08 10.88 4.61
CA GLN A 104 15.48 12.16 4.21
C GLN A 104 14.15 11.92 3.50
N LEU A 105 14.11 10.93 2.62
CA LEU A 105 12.89 10.48 1.96
C LEU A 105 11.84 10.01 2.98
N LEU A 106 12.24 9.19 3.95
CA LEU A 106 11.34 8.70 5.01
C LEU A 106 10.77 9.86 5.84
N ALA A 107 11.62 10.80 6.27
CA ALA A 107 11.19 11.98 7.02
C ALA A 107 10.21 12.83 6.22
N PHE A 108 10.47 13.03 4.92
CA PHE A 108 9.55 13.73 4.01
C PHE A 108 8.19 13.01 3.95
N VAL A 109 8.19 11.70 3.69
CA VAL A 109 6.96 10.90 3.62
C VAL A 109 6.19 10.96 4.94
N GLN A 110 6.84 10.70 6.08
CA GLN A 110 6.20 10.73 7.40
C GLN A 110 5.56 12.10 7.69
N GLN A 111 6.26 13.19 7.41
CA GLN A 111 5.74 14.55 7.60
C GLN A 111 4.50 14.80 6.74
N LYS A 112 4.54 14.44 5.46
CA LYS A 112 3.43 14.66 4.53
C LYS A 112 2.23 13.79 4.87
N CYS A 113 2.46 12.53 5.21
CA CYS A 113 1.43 11.60 5.64
C CYS A 113 0.73 12.08 6.91
N ALA A 114 1.48 12.51 7.93
CA ALA A 114 0.93 13.00 9.19
C ALA A 114 0.03 14.23 8.98
N ALA A 115 0.38 15.13 8.06
CA ALA A 115 -0.41 16.32 7.74
C ALA A 115 -1.76 16.02 7.05
N ARG A 116 -1.99 14.78 6.59
CA ARG A 116 -3.20 14.37 5.86
C ARG A 116 -4.15 13.51 6.69
N VAL A 117 -3.74 13.05 7.87
CA VAL A 117 -4.59 12.26 8.76
C VAL A 117 -5.81 13.09 9.17
N GLY A 118 -7.01 12.52 9.02
CA GLY A 118 -8.27 13.15 9.42
C GLY A 118 -8.88 14.12 8.40
N LEU A 119 -8.29 14.27 7.19
CA LEU A 119 -8.91 15.04 6.11
C LEU A 119 -9.96 14.21 5.36
N LEU A 120 -11.08 14.84 4.99
CA LEU A 120 -12.23 14.20 4.30
C LEU A 120 -11.85 13.45 3.01
N ASP A 121 -10.96 14.00 2.19
CA ASP A 121 -10.52 13.34 0.95
C ASP A 121 -9.49 12.21 1.18
N TYR A 122 -9.13 11.97 2.44
CA TYR A 122 -8.04 11.08 2.86
C TYR A 122 -8.52 10.04 3.89
N GLU A 123 -9.82 9.75 3.91
CA GLU A 123 -10.35 8.71 4.79
C GLU A 123 -9.67 7.35 4.57
N GLY A 124 -9.33 6.67 5.67
CA GLY A 124 -8.60 5.41 5.64
C GLY A 124 -7.09 5.53 5.38
N TRP A 125 -6.56 6.73 5.08
CA TRP A 125 -5.14 6.93 4.80
C TRP A 125 -4.23 6.71 6.00
N GLU A 126 -4.70 7.02 7.21
CA GLU A 126 -3.92 6.79 8.44
C GLU A 126 -3.49 5.33 8.58
N ARG A 127 -4.40 4.40 8.26
CA ARG A 127 -4.15 2.96 8.29
C ARG A 127 -3.15 2.53 7.23
N CYS A 128 -3.22 3.14 6.04
CA CYS A 128 -2.26 2.91 4.96
C CYS A 128 -0.85 3.33 5.37
N PHE A 129 -0.70 4.53 5.93
CA PHE A 129 0.60 5.09 6.26
C PHE A 129 1.25 4.37 7.42
N THR A 130 0.52 4.16 8.51
CA THR A 130 1.07 3.48 9.68
C THR A 130 1.61 2.09 9.31
N PHE A 131 0.86 1.35 8.50
CA PHE A 131 1.27 0.01 8.09
C PHE A 131 2.36 0.02 7.01
N ILE A 132 2.12 0.66 5.87
CA ILE A 132 3.01 0.56 4.70
C ILE A 132 4.32 1.34 4.93
N VAL A 133 4.25 2.55 5.50
CA VAL A 133 5.46 3.36 5.77
C VAL A 133 6.28 2.71 6.87
N GLY A 134 5.65 2.19 7.93
CA GLY A 134 6.34 1.48 9.00
C GLY A 134 7.10 0.24 8.50
N ARG A 135 6.45 -0.60 7.68
CA ARG A 135 7.10 -1.76 7.04
C ARG A 135 8.21 -1.36 6.07
N SER A 136 8.04 -0.25 5.36
CA SER A 136 9.06 0.26 4.44
C SER A 136 10.27 0.81 5.19
N GLU A 137 10.05 1.50 6.31
CA GLU A 137 11.10 1.95 7.23
C GLU A 137 11.93 0.78 7.77
N GLU A 138 11.28 -0.29 8.22
CA GLU A 138 11.96 -1.52 8.67
C GLU A 138 12.81 -2.14 7.55
N ALA A 139 12.29 -2.14 6.32
CA ALA A 139 12.93 -2.77 5.16
C ALA A 139 14.17 -2.01 4.67
N VAL A 140 14.20 -0.67 4.79
CA VAL A 140 15.33 0.15 4.33
C VAL A 140 16.50 0.21 5.34
N GLN A 141 16.31 -0.29 6.57
CA GLN A 141 17.33 -0.23 7.62
C GLN A 141 18.66 -0.88 7.20
N PRO A 142 19.80 -0.35 7.70
CA PRO A 142 21.10 -1.01 7.56
C PRO A 142 21.06 -2.42 8.18
N GLY A 143 21.44 -3.43 7.40
CA GLY A 143 21.44 -4.84 7.83
C GLY A 143 20.30 -5.69 7.24
N ARG A 144 19.33 -5.07 6.58
CA ARG A 144 18.38 -5.78 5.70
C ARG A 144 19.04 -6.20 4.39
N SER A 145 18.47 -7.19 3.72
CA SER A 145 18.93 -7.63 2.39
C SER A 145 18.83 -6.48 1.37
N ALA A 146 19.66 -6.50 0.34
CA ALA A 146 19.59 -5.50 -0.73
C ALA A 146 18.19 -5.47 -1.36
N ASP A 147 17.59 -6.65 -1.60
CA ASP A 147 16.25 -6.76 -2.19
C ASP A 147 15.15 -6.19 -1.28
N ASP A 148 15.27 -6.29 0.05
CA ASP A 148 14.32 -5.68 0.99
C ASP A 148 14.48 -4.16 0.98
N ARG A 149 15.74 -3.68 1.02
CA ARG A 149 16.04 -2.25 1.01
C ARG A 149 15.56 -1.59 -0.27
N ASP A 150 15.84 -2.17 -1.42
CA ASP A 150 15.43 -1.66 -2.73
C ASP A 150 13.91 -1.56 -2.84
N ALA A 151 13.20 -2.60 -2.38
CA ALA A 151 11.75 -2.63 -2.41
C ALA A 151 11.11 -1.66 -1.41
N GLY A 152 11.61 -1.58 -0.17
CA GLY A 152 11.16 -0.57 0.80
C GLY A 152 11.41 0.86 0.30
N TYR A 153 12.56 1.11 -0.31
CA TYR A 153 12.90 2.42 -0.89
C TYR A 153 11.99 2.78 -2.07
N ALA A 154 11.69 1.83 -2.96
CA ALA A 154 10.75 2.03 -4.06
C ALA A 154 9.35 2.41 -3.55
N VAL A 155 8.90 1.79 -2.45
CA VAL A 155 7.62 2.15 -1.82
C VAL A 155 7.68 3.55 -1.21
N LEU A 156 8.73 3.92 -0.48
CA LEU A 156 8.85 5.29 0.03
C LEU A 156 8.82 6.34 -1.09
N ARG A 157 9.49 6.06 -2.22
CA ARG A 157 9.47 6.91 -3.42
C ARG A 157 8.08 7.04 -4.02
N HIS A 158 7.33 5.95 -4.06
CA HIS A 158 5.93 5.95 -4.48
C HIS A 158 5.08 6.87 -3.61
N PHE A 159 5.21 6.77 -2.29
CA PHE A 159 4.50 7.66 -1.38
C PHE A 159 4.93 9.13 -1.53
N ALA A 160 6.22 9.39 -1.70
CA ALA A 160 6.71 10.75 -1.94
C ALA A 160 6.18 11.34 -3.26
N SER A 161 5.95 10.52 -4.29
CA SER A 161 5.48 10.97 -5.60
C SER A 161 4.07 11.56 -5.58
N PHE A 162 3.22 11.15 -4.62
CA PHE A 162 1.93 11.81 -4.36
C PHE A 162 2.06 13.28 -3.94
N PHE A 163 3.23 13.66 -3.43
CA PHE A 163 3.55 15.00 -2.95
C PHE A 163 4.61 15.68 -3.83
N SER A 164 4.69 15.30 -5.11
CA SER A 164 5.70 15.83 -6.04
C SER A 164 5.62 17.34 -6.27
N GLY A 165 4.47 17.96 -5.99
CA GLY A 165 4.29 19.42 -6.03
C GLY A 165 4.65 20.16 -4.74
N ASP A 166 4.99 19.45 -3.67
CA ASP A 166 5.20 20.04 -2.36
C ASP A 166 6.67 20.47 -2.14
N ALA A 167 6.86 21.52 -1.34
CA ALA A 167 8.20 21.93 -0.90
C ALA A 167 8.92 20.79 -0.15
N GLY A 168 10.20 20.61 -0.48
CA GLY A 168 11.05 19.55 0.07
C GLY A 168 11.05 18.25 -0.75
N PHE A 169 10.18 18.11 -1.76
CA PHE A 169 10.26 16.99 -2.69
C PHE A 169 11.48 17.10 -3.61
N GLU A 170 12.10 15.96 -3.89
CA GLU A 170 13.24 15.86 -4.79
C GLU A 170 12.92 14.99 -6.01
N GLN A 171 13.26 15.45 -7.22
CA GLN A 171 12.93 14.75 -8.47
C GLN A 171 13.50 13.32 -8.54
N ARG A 172 14.60 13.03 -7.84
CA ARG A 172 15.15 11.67 -7.75
C ARG A 172 14.21 10.69 -7.05
N TRP A 173 13.28 11.17 -6.22
CA TRP A 173 12.28 10.34 -5.55
C TRP A 173 11.10 10.00 -6.44
N LEU A 174 10.92 10.69 -7.57
CA LEU A 174 9.80 10.44 -8.47
C LEU A 174 9.82 8.98 -8.97
N ILE A 175 8.70 8.30 -8.84
CA ILE A 175 8.45 7.00 -9.47
C ILE A 175 7.03 6.99 -10.02
N GLU A 176 6.90 6.64 -11.29
CA GLU A 176 5.61 6.55 -11.96
C GLU A 176 5.04 5.15 -11.77
N VAL A 177 3.82 5.08 -11.24
CA VAL A 177 3.03 3.85 -11.17
C VAL A 177 1.75 4.01 -11.98
N PRO A 178 1.19 2.93 -12.53
CA PRO A 178 -0.09 2.98 -13.22
C PRO A 178 -1.18 3.52 -12.29
N ASP A 179 -2.01 4.42 -12.82
CA ASP A 179 -3.25 4.80 -12.14
C ASP A 179 -4.23 3.62 -12.27
N ILE A 180 -4.53 2.98 -11.14
CA ILE A 180 -5.51 1.90 -11.07
C ILE A 180 -6.81 2.51 -10.59
N GLY A 181 -7.60 2.97 -11.57
CA GLY A 181 -8.98 3.41 -11.41
C GLY A 181 -9.82 2.41 -10.63
#